data_AF-A0A1F6BLL7-F1
#
_entry.id   AF-A0A1F6BLL7-F1
#
_cell.length_a   1.000
_cell.length_b   1.000
_cell.length_c   1.000
_cell.angle_alpha   90.00
_cell.angle_beta   90.00
_cell.angle_gamma   90.00
#
_symmetry.space_group_name_H-M   'P 1'
#
loop_
_entity.id
_entity.type
_entity.pdbx_description
1 polymer ?
#
loop_
_entity_poly.entity_id
_entity_poly.type
_entity_poly.pdbx_seq_one_letter_code
_entity_poly.pdbx_strand_id
1 'polypeptide(L)'
;MFMTNKTFSIYKIVAVVIVAFVTSVSVRYGNWYLPVICIVAAWIFLHALRSRVKEVIADERDRKVAGKAAGLAIQVYTLLSVIAGIVLYIVGKEDAVLFTVGSVLLYSACFLMFLYTVLFKVYEKKDERD
;
A
#
# COMPACT_ATOMS: atom_id res chain seq x y z
N MET A 1 23.30 -5.40 9.64
CA MET A 1 22.61 -4.75 10.77
C MET A 1 21.18 -5.28 10.79
N PHE A 2 20.84 -6.12 11.77
CA PHE A 2 19.49 -6.68 11.88
C PHE A 2 18.53 -5.61 12.39
N MET A 3 17.39 -5.43 11.73
CA MET A 3 16.37 -4.47 12.16
C MET A 3 15.28 -5.15 12.99
N THR A 4 14.85 -4.48 14.06
CA THR A 4 13.70 -4.91 14.86
C THR A 4 12.38 -4.50 14.19
N ASN A 5 11.28 -5.19 14.49
CA ASN A 5 9.95 -4.86 13.97
C ASN A 5 9.52 -3.40 14.28
N LYS A 6 9.90 -2.88 15.46
CA LYS A 6 9.61 -1.49 15.85
C LYS A 6 10.31 -0.49 14.92
N THR A 7 11.59 -0.74 14.64
CA THR A 7 12.39 0.10 13.73
C THR A 7 11.81 0.06 12.31
N PHE A 8 11.38 -1.11 11.82
CA PHE A 8 10.76 -1.23 10.50
C PHE A 8 9.43 -0.45 10.39
N SER A 9 8.63 -0.46 11.46
CA SER A 9 7.39 0.33 11.52
C SER A 9 7.66 1.83 11.38
N ILE A 10 8.73 2.35 12.02
CA ILE A 10 9.13 3.75 11.90
C ILE A 10 9.50 4.09 10.45
N TYR A 11 10.33 3.27 9.78
CA TYR A 11 10.67 3.49 8.38
C TYR A 11 9.45 3.47 7.46
N LYS A 12 8.47 2.59 7.72
CA LYS A 12 7.19 2.59 7.01
C LYS A 12 6.44 3.90 7.17
N ILE A 13 6.28 4.39 8.39
CA ILE A 13 5.57 5.65 8.66
C ILE A 13 6.27 6.81 7.96
N VAL A 14 7.60 6.90 8.07
CA VAL A 14 8.39 7.93 7.40
C VAL A 14 8.20 7.88 5.87
N ALA A 15 8.27 6.69 5.27
CA ALA A 15 8.05 6.53 3.83
C ALA A 15 6.64 6.97 3.41
N VAL A 16 5.61 6.63 4.18
CA VAL A 16 4.22 7.04 3.92
C VAL A 16 4.07 8.56 3.99
N VAL A 17 4.65 9.21 5.00
CA VAL A 17 4.61 10.67 5.14
C VAL A 17 5.28 11.35 3.94
N ILE A 18 6.44 10.87 3.50
CA ILE A 18 7.15 11.40 2.34
C ILE A 18 6.30 11.25 1.07
N VAL A 19 5.76 10.05 0.82
CA VAL A 19 4.91 9.79 -0.35
C VAL A 19 3.66 10.68 -0.34
N ALA A 20 3.00 10.84 0.81
CA ALA A 20 1.82 11.68 0.96
C ALA A 20 2.14 13.16 0.67
N PHE A 21 3.26 13.66 1.20
CA PHE A 21 3.71 15.02 0.96
C PHE A 21 4.03 15.26 -0.52
N VAL A 22 4.86 14.39 -1.13
CA VAL A 22 5.23 14.48 -2.56
C VAL A 22 3.99 14.41 -3.44
N THR A 23 3.06 13.50 -3.16
CA THR A 23 1.82 13.35 -3.94
C THR A 23 0.95 14.60 -3.84
N SER A 24 0.80 15.17 -2.64
CA SER A 24 0.02 16.40 -2.44
C SER A 24 0.60 17.58 -3.22
N VAL A 25 1.92 17.74 -3.21
CA VAL A 25 2.62 18.77 -3.99
C VAL A 25 2.44 18.53 -5.49
N SER A 26 2.59 17.28 -5.93
CA SER A 26 2.53 16.89 -7.34
C SER A 26 1.16 17.16 -7.98
N VAL A 27 0.08 16.88 -7.25
CA VAL A 27 -1.29 17.17 -7.68
C VAL A 27 -1.49 18.68 -7.92
N ARG A 28 -0.88 19.53 -7.09
CA ARG A 28 -0.98 20.99 -7.25
C ARG A 28 -0.28 21.48 -8.52
N TYR A 29 0.87 20.90 -8.86
CA TYR A 29 1.63 21.24 -10.06
C TYR A 29 1.17 20.50 -11.33
N GLY A 30 0.23 19.56 -11.23
CA GLY A 30 -0.23 18.77 -12.37
C GLY A 30 0.80 17.77 -12.91
N ASN A 31 1.83 17.45 -12.13
CA ASN A 31 2.90 16.55 -12.55
C ASN A 31 2.65 15.13 -12.01
N TRP A 32 2.21 14.23 -12.88
CA TRP A 32 1.90 12.84 -12.51
C TRP A 32 3.12 11.92 -12.44
N TYR A 33 4.26 12.30 -13.02
CA TYR A 33 5.48 11.49 -12.99
C TYR A 33 6.09 11.40 -11.59
N LEU A 34 6.16 12.54 -10.90
CA LEU A 34 6.77 12.64 -9.57
C LEU A 34 6.14 11.73 -8.51
N PRO A 35 4.80 11.65 -8.35
CA PRO A 35 4.18 10.78 -7.35
C PRO A 35 4.34 9.30 -7.72
N VAL A 36 4.26 8.94 -9.01
CA VAL A 36 4.42 7.56 -9.47
C VAL A 36 5.83 7.05 -9.17
N ILE A 37 6.87 7.81 -9.52
CA ILE A 37 8.27 7.44 -9.23
C ILE A 37 8.48 7.32 -7.72
N CYS A 38 7.94 8.26 -6.93
CA CYS A 38 8.08 8.25 -5.48
C CYS A 38 7.42 7.00 -4.85
N ILE A 39 6.23 6.62 -5.31
CA ILE A 39 5.51 5.42 -4.83
C ILE A 39 6.31 4.16 -5.16
N VAL A 40 6.80 4.02 -6.40
CA VAL A 40 7.59 2.85 -6.81
C VAL A 40 8.90 2.76 -6.02
N ALA A 41 9.60 3.88 -5.84
CA ALA A 41 10.83 3.94 -5.05
C ALA A 41 10.58 3.56 -3.59
N ALA A 42 9.52 4.09 -2.97
CA ALA A 42 9.13 3.76 -1.60
C ALA A 42 8.74 2.27 -1.47
N TRP A 43 8.03 1.71 -2.45
CA TRP A 43 7.66 0.30 -2.47
C TRP A 43 8.90 -0.62 -2.53
N ILE A 44 9.83 -0.33 -3.44
CA ILE A 44 11.10 -1.07 -3.55
C ILE A 44 11.92 -0.95 -2.27
N PHE A 45 12.05 0.27 -1.73
CA PHE A 45 12.78 0.55 -0.50
C PHE A 45 12.20 -0.25 0.67
N LEU A 46 10.88 -0.19 0.90
CA LEU A 46 10.23 -0.93 1.98
C LEU A 46 10.32 -2.44 1.78
N HIS A 47 10.24 -2.93 0.53
CA HIS A 47 10.38 -4.35 0.26
C HIS A 47 11.82 -4.84 0.53
N ALA A 48 12.82 -4.05 0.16
CA ALA A 48 14.23 -4.33 0.44
C ALA A 48 14.53 -4.28 1.95
N LEU A 49 13.93 -3.35 2.70
CA LEU A 49 14.05 -3.30 4.16
C LEU A 49 13.40 -4.51 4.83
N ARG A 50 12.27 -4.99 4.30
CA ARG A 50 11.54 -6.15 4.84
C ARG A 50 12.41 -7.41 4.84
N SER A 51 13.26 -7.61 3.83
CA SER A 51 14.18 -8.77 3.77
C SER A 51 15.29 -8.73 4.83
N ARG A 52 15.52 -7.57 5.47
CA ARG A 52 16.51 -7.36 6.54
C ARG A 52 15.92 -7.44 7.95
N VAL A 53 14.59 -7.56 8.07
CA VAL A 53 13.92 -7.74 9.36
C VAL A 53 14.02 -9.20 9.78
N LYS A 54 14.50 -9.43 11.00
CA LYS A 54 14.63 -10.78 11.59
C LYS A 54 13.22 -11.27 11.97
N GLU A 55 12.51 -11.92 11.07
CA GLU A 55 11.28 -12.63 11.42
C GLU A 55 11.66 -13.93 12.15
N VAL A 56 11.27 -14.05 13.42
CA VAL A 56 11.16 -15.35 14.10
C VAL A 56 10.02 -16.06 13.39
N ILE A 57 10.37 -16.97 12.48
CA ILE A 57 9.40 -17.79 11.74
C ILE A 57 8.93 -18.88 12.70
N ALA A 58 7.99 -18.55 13.58
CA ALA A 58 7.17 -19.56 14.22
C ALA A 58 6.18 -20.14 13.19
N ASP A 59 6.02 -21.45 13.28
CA ASP A 59 5.53 -22.39 12.29
C ASP A 59 3.98 -22.47 12.28
N GLU A 60 3.36 -22.23 11.12
CA GLU A 60 1.97 -22.58 10.76
C GLU A 60 1.88 -22.56 9.22
N ARG A 61 2.39 -23.62 8.60
CA ARG A 61 2.80 -23.63 7.19
C ARG A 61 1.65 -23.53 6.18
N ASP A 62 0.45 -23.98 6.53
CA ASP A 62 -0.68 -24.09 5.58
C ASP A 62 -1.61 -22.86 5.62
N ARG A 63 -1.86 -22.26 6.79
CA ARG A 63 -2.59 -20.98 6.90
C ARG A 63 -1.81 -19.80 6.32
N LYS A 64 -0.47 -19.89 6.33
CA LYS A 64 0.42 -18.89 5.72
C LYS A 64 0.28 -18.78 4.21
N VAL A 65 0.01 -19.85 3.47
CA VAL A 65 0.02 -19.78 2.00
C VAL A 65 -1.19 -19.00 1.47
N ALA A 66 -2.40 -19.32 1.95
CA ALA A 66 -3.61 -18.59 1.56
C ALA A 66 -3.58 -17.12 2.01
N GLY A 67 -3.16 -16.86 3.26
CA GLY A 67 -3.01 -15.50 3.77
C GLY A 67 -1.94 -14.68 3.03
N LYS A 68 -0.81 -15.32 2.68
CA LYS A 68 0.27 -14.68 1.92
C LYS A 68 -0.12 -14.41 0.46
N ALA A 69 -0.86 -15.33 -0.18
CA ALA A 69 -1.39 -15.14 -1.52
C ALA A 69 -2.42 -13.99 -1.56
N ALA A 70 -3.36 -13.96 -0.62
CA ALA A 70 -4.34 -12.88 -0.50
C ALA A 70 -3.67 -11.52 -0.22
N GLY A 71 -2.70 -11.49 0.70
CA GLY A 71 -1.94 -10.29 1.00
C GLY A 71 -1.14 -9.76 -0.21
N LEU A 72 -0.53 -10.65 -0.99
CA LEU A 72 0.17 -10.26 -2.22
C LEU A 72 -0.80 -9.76 -3.29
N ALA A 73 -1.95 -10.43 -3.48
CA ALA A 73 -2.96 -10.02 -4.45
C ALA A 73 -3.48 -8.61 -4.15
N ILE A 74 -3.78 -8.31 -2.89
CA ILE A 74 -4.22 -6.99 -2.45
C ILE A 74 -3.11 -5.96 -2.62
N GLN A 75 -1.86 -6.30 -2.31
CA GLN A 75 -0.73 -5.39 -2.48
C GLN A 75 -0.52 -5.02 -3.96
N VAL A 76 -0.58 -6.00 -4.88
CA VAL A 76 -0.43 -5.75 -6.31
C VAL A 76 -1.62 -4.95 -6.85
N TYR A 77 -2.85 -5.33 -6.51
CA TYR A 77 -4.05 -4.62 -6.94
C TYR A 77 -4.04 -3.16 -6.48
N THR A 78 -3.79 -2.92 -5.19
CA THR A 78 -3.76 -1.56 -4.62
C THR A 78 -2.66 -0.71 -5.25
N LEU A 79 -1.47 -1.28 -5.50
CA LEU A 79 -0.39 -0.56 -6.19
C LEU A 79 -0.80 -0.13 -7.60
N LEU A 80 -1.38 -1.04 -8.38
CA LEU A 80 -1.85 -0.74 -9.73
C LEU A 80 -2.98 0.29 -9.72
N SER A 81 -3.96 0.13 -8.83
CA SER A 81 -5.09 1.05 -8.69
C SER A 81 -4.65 2.45 -8.27
N VAL A 82 -3.67 2.58 -7.37
CA VAL A 82 -3.14 3.87 -6.94
C VAL A 82 -2.36 4.56 -8.07
N ILE A 83 -1.50 3.82 -8.78
CA ILE A 83 -0.75 4.37 -9.91
C ILE A 83 -1.72 4.85 -11.01
N ALA A 84 -2.63 3.98 -11.45
CA ALA A 84 -3.62 4.33 -12.45
C ALA A 84 -4.53 5.48 -11.99
N GLY A 85 -4.97 5.45 -10.73
CA GLY A 85 -5.84 6.45 -10.15
C GLY A 85 -5.19 7.83 -10.10
N ILE A 86 -3.92 7.94 -9.69
CA ILE A 86 -3.18 9.21 -9.67
C ILE A 86 -2.97 9.75 -11.09
N VAL A 87 -2.61 8.89 -12.05
CA VAL A 87 -2.43 9.30 -13.45
C VAL A 87 -3.74 9.86 -14.01
N LEU A 88 -4.84 9.13 -13.84
CA LEU A 88 -6.16 9.56 -14.30
C LEU A 88 -6.64 10.84 -13.59
N TYR A 89 -6.39 10.96 -12.28
CA TYR A 89 -6.78 12.12 -11.48
C TYR A 89 -6.07 13.40 -11.93
N ILE A 90 -4.77 13.31 -12.23
CA ILE A 90 -3.96 14.47 -12.63
C ILE A 90 -4.16 14.82 -14.10
N VAL A 91 -4.14 13.82 -15.00
CA VAL A 91 -4.33 14.04 -16.44
C VAL A 91 -5.78 14.45 -16.73
N GLY A 92 -6.73 13.85 -16.03
CA GLY A 92 -8.16 14.15 -16.16
C GLY A 92 -8.60 15.45 -15.51
N LYS A 93 -7.69 16.32 -15.06
CA LYS A 93 -8.09 17.56 -14.36
C LYS A 93 -9.04 18.46 -15.17
N GLU A 94 -8.96 18.40 -16.50
CA GLU A 94 -9.85 19.14 -17.42
C GLU A 94 -11.06 18.32 -17.90
N ASP A 95 -11.03 16.99 -17.74
CA ASP A 95 -12.08 16.08 -18.15
C ASP A 95 -12.78 15.50 -16.90
N ALA A 96 -14.02 15.94 -16.67
CA ALA A 96 -14.81 15.52 -15.51
C ALA A 96 -14.98 14.00 -15.40
N VAL A 97 -15.00 13.27 -16.52
CA VAL A 97 -15.13 11.81 -16.53
C VAL A 97 -13.83 11.17 -16.04
N LEU A 98 -12.68 11.54 -16.62
CA LEU A 98 -11.37 11.00 -16.23
C LEU A 98 -11.03 11.31 -14.76
N PHE A 99 -11.33 12.53 -14.32
CA PHE A 99 -11.16 12.92 -12.92
C PHE A 99 -12.00 12.05 -11.96
N THR A 100 -13.26 11.81 -12.32
CA THR A 100 -14.18 11.00 -11.50
C THR A 100 -13.72 9.54 -11.45
N VAL A 101 -13.35 8.95 -12.60
CA VAL A 101 -12.85 7.58 -12.67
C VAL A 101 -11.58 7.41 -11.84
N GLY A 102 -10.63 8.35 -11.95
CA GLY A 102 -9.41 8.36 -11.13
C GLY A 102 -9.72 8.44 -9.64
N SER A 103 -10.64 9.33 -9.26
CA SER A 103 -11.07 9.49 -7.86
C SER A 103 -11.71 8.23 -7.30
N VAL A 104 -12.66 7.62 -8.03
CA VAL A 104 -13.34 6.38 -7.62
C VAL A 104 -12.33 5.24 -7.46
N LEU A 105 -11.34 5.14 -8.34
CA LEU A 105 -10.31 4.11 -8.26
C LEU A 105 -9.41 4.27 -7.03
N LEU A 106 -9.09 5.51 -6.65
CA LEU A 106 -8.34 5.80 -5.42
C LEU A 106 -9.16 5.47 -4.17
N TYR A 107 -10.43 5.87 -4.13
CA TYR A 107 -11.32 5.55 -3.00
C TYR A 107 -11.57 4.04 -2.86
N SER A 108 -11.73 3.32 -3.97
CA SER A 108 -11.91 1.86 -3.94
C SER A 108 -10.66 1.13 -3.45
N ALA A 109 -9.46 1.58 -3.83
CA ALA A 109 -8.21 1.04 -3.32
C ALA A 109 -8.08 1.24 -1.80
N CYS A 110 -8.41 2.44 -1.30
CA CYS A 110 -8.45 2.73 0.14
C CYS A 110 -9.46 1.86 0.88
N PHE A 111 -10.68 1.73 0.32
CA PHE A 111 -11.72 0.88 0.88
C PHE A 111 -11.28 -0.59 0.96
N LEU A 112 -10.63 -1.12 -0.08
CA LEU A 112 -10.14 -2.49 -0.10
C LEU A 112 -9.07 -2.74 0.96
N MET A 113 -8.13 -1.80 1.15
CA MET A 113 -7.12 -1.88 2.22
C MET A 113 -7.76 -1.89 3.61
N PHE A 114 -8.77 -1.04 3.82
CA PHE A 114 -9.51 -0.97 5.06
C PHE A 114 -10.27 -2.28 5.33
N LEU A 115 -11.01 -2.77 4.33
CA LEU A 115 -11.78 -4.00 4.40
C LEU A 115 -10.87 -5.20 4.70
N TYR A 116 -9.74 -5.31 4.01
CA TYR A 116 -8.75 -6.36 4.27
C TYR A 116 -8.26 -6.33 5.71
N THR A 117 -7.94 -5.15 6.24
CA THR A 117 -7.46 -4.99 7.62
C THR A 117 -8.52 -5.40 8.64
N VAL A 118 -9.79 -5.03 8.41
CA VAL A 118 -10.90 -5.42 9.27
C VAL A 118 -11.11 -6.93 9.24
N LEU A 119 -11.18 -7.52 8.04
CA LEU A 119 -11.35 -8.97 7.88
C LEU A 119 -10.21 -9.73 8.54
N PHE A 120 -8.96 -9.33 8.31
CA PHE A 120 -7.79 -9.95 8.92
C PHE A 120 -7.91 -10.00 10.45
N LYS A 121 -8.26 -8.88 11.09
CA LYS A 121 -8.48 -8.81 12.54
C LYS A 121 -9.62 -9.69 13.04
N VAL A 122 -10.71 -9.78 12.28
CA VAL A 122 -11.88 -10.60 12.65
C VAL A 122 -11.51 -12.09 12.63
N TYR A 123 -10.80 -12.53 11.61
CA TYR A 123 -10.37 -13.92 11.50
C TYR A 123 -9.26 -14.27 12.49
N GLU A 124 -8.32 -13.35 12.76
CA GLU A 124 -7.30 -13.50 13.81
C GLU A 124 -7.95 -13.69 15.19
N LYS A 125 -8.92 -12.83 15.56
CA LYS A 125 -9.64 -12.93 16.84
C LYS A 125 -10.53 -14.18 16.96
N LYS A 126 -10.98 -14.74 15.82
CA LYS A 126 -11.76 -15.97 15.84
C LYS A 126 -10.86 -17.17 16.15
N ASP A 127 -9.67 -17.18 15.57
CA ASP A 127 -8.67 -18.22 15.74
C ASP A 127 -8.09 -18.30 17.16
N GLU A 128 -7.97 -17.17 17.87
CA GLU A 128 -7.57 -17.15 19.29
C GLU A 128 -8.64 -17.67 20.27
N ARG A 129 -9.88 -17.89 19.82
CA ARG A 129 -11.02 -18.30 20.66
C ARG A 129 -11.43 -19.77 20.49
N ASP A 130 -10.86 -20.47 19.51
CA ASP A 130 -11.07 -21.89 19.24
C ASP A 130 -9.88 -22.70 19.79
#